data_AF-A0A3D5P4T0-F1
#
_entry.id   AF-A0A3D5P4T0-F1
#
_cell.length_a   1.000
_cell.length_b   1.000
_cell.length_c   1.000
_cell.angle_alpha   90.00
_cell.angle_beta   90.00
_cell.angle_gamma   90.00
#
_symmetry.space_group_name_H-M   'P 1'
#
loop_
_entity.id
_entity.type
_entity.pdbx_description
1 polymer ?
#
loop_
_entity_poly.entity_id
_entity_poly.type
_entity_poly.pdbx_seq_one_letter_code
_entity_poly.pdbx_strand_id
1 'polypeptide(L)'
;QIQYIRSFLEEIDRPDVGRGQLRLGDPSTSVTPQAAFDAVVRAEASGDELEGFRTFSSGICSACHFPFQSSIVGAPDLSTVTERLDTEDLIEVLKRGRPERGMPPPSPVLSDEQLDHLIKYFDWLYQNRSGLMAEWDDRQAGRSIEWRKLNWWEFR
;
A
#
# COMPACT_ATOMS: atom_id res chain seq x y z
N GLN A 1 -21.56 -10.78 -29.42
CA GLN A 1 -20.33 -10.25 -28.78
C GLN A 1 -20.60 -8.99 -27.96
N ILE A 2 -21.26 -7.95 -28.47
CA ILE A 2 -21.56 -6.71 -27.70
C ILE A 2 -22.44 -6.97 -26.46
N GLN A 3 -23.46 -7.82 -26.55
CA GLN A 3 -24.29 -8.18 -25.40
C GLN A 3 -23.50 -8.83 -24.26
N TYR A 4 -22.53 -9.71 -24.58
CA TYR A 4 -21.69 -10.35 -23.58
C TYR A 4 -20.79 -9.35 -22.85
N ILE A 5 -20.24 -8.36 -23.57
CA ILE A 5 -19.45 -7.28 -22.95
C ILE A 5 -20.33 -6.44 -22.04
N ARG A 6 -21.56 -6.08 -22.46
CA ARG A 6 -22.48 -5.31 -21.62
C ARG A 6 -22.84 -6.06 -20.34
N SER A 7 -23.24 -7.33 -20.45
CA SER A 7 -23.58 -8.15 -19.28
C SER A 7 -22.38 -8.35 -18.35
N PHE A 8 -21.18 -8.47 -18.90
CA PHE A 8 -19.95 -8.51 -18.10
C PHE A 8 -19.70 -7.18 -17.36
N LEU A 9 -19.83 -6.03 -18.02
CA LEU A 9 -19.68 -4.72 -17.40
C LEU A 9 -20.74 -4.45 -16.32
N GLU A 10 -21.98 -4.86 -16.57
CA GLU A 10 -23.08 -4.80 -15.58
C GLU A 10 -22.79 -5.67 -14.36
N GLU A 11 -22.21 -6.86 -14.57
CA GLU A 11 -21.88 -7.78 -13.48
C GLU A 11 -20.71 -7.26 -12.62
N ILE A 12 -19.67 -6.65 -13.21
CA ILE A 12 -18.56 -6.07 -12.44
C ILE A 12 -18.91 -4.72 -11.78
N ASP A 13 -19.93 -4.02 -12.27
CA ASP A 13 -20.47 -2.81 -11.62
C ASP A 13 -21.26 -3.15 -10.34
N ARG A 14 -21.59 -4.44 -10.12
CA ARG A 14 -22.29 -4.87 -8.91
C ARG A 14 -21.42 -4.72 -7.67
N PRO A 15 -21.94 -4.10 -6.59
CA PRO A 15 -21.18 -3.85 -5.37
C PRO A 15 -20.74 -5.12 -4.62
N ASP A 16 -21.33 -6.27 -4.93
CA ASP A 16 -21.09 -7.58 -4.32
C ASP A 16 -20.20 -8.52 -5.15
N VAL A 17 -20.01 -8.27 -6.45
CA VAL A 17 -19.24 -9.13 -7.36
C VAL A 17 -17.93 -8.49 -7.80
N GLY A 18 -17.90 -7.17 -7.91
CA GLY A 18 -16.84 -6.43 -8.56
C GLY A 18 -16.54 -5.09 -7.91
N ARG A 19 -16.46 -5.02 -6.58
CA ARG A 19 -15.54 -4.02 -5.98
C ARG A 19 -14.11 -4.48 -6.23
N GLY A 20 -13.68 -4.44 -7.49
CA GLY A 20 -12.39 -3.84 -7.72
C GLY A 20 -12.55 -2.44 -7.17
N GLN A 21 -12.28 -2.24 -5.87
CA GLN A 21 -11.99 -0.92 -5.35
C GLN A 21 -10.85 -0.49 -6.27
N LEU A 22 -11.21 0.29 -7.27
CA LEU A 22 -10.26 1.09 -7.98
C LEU A 22 -9.72 1.96 -6.87
N ARG A 23 -8.58 1.51 -6.33
CA ARG A 23 -7.63 2.34 -5.61
C ARG A 23 -7.06 3.29 -6.65
N LEU A 24 -7.94 4.02 -7.31
CA LEU A 24 -7.60 5.26 -7.93
C LEU A 24 -7.46 6.22 -6.77
N GLY A 25 -6.56 7.16 -6.97
CA GLY A 25 -6.54 8.29 -6.09
C GLY A 25 -7.89 9.00 -6.08
N ASP A 26 -7.99 10.10 -5.36
CA ASP A 26 -9.03 11.05 -5.67
C ASP A 26 -8.79 11.64 -7.07
N PRO A 27 -9.61 11.34 -8.10
CA PRO A 27 -9.40 11.89 -9.43
C PRO A 27 -9.67 13.40 -9.50
N SER A 28 -10.39 13.96 -8.51
CA SER A 28 -10.66 15.41 -8.42
C SER A 28 -9.51 16.19 -7.77
N THR A 29 -8.74 15.54 -6.90
CA THR A 29 -7.57 16.15 -6.23
C THR A 29 -6.23 15.55 -6.66
N SER A 30 -6.24 14.58 -7.57
CA SER A 30 -5.07 13.78 -8.01
C SER A 30 -4.34 13.04 -6.88
N VAL A 31 -4.92 12.92 -5.68
CA VAL A 31 -4.28 12.28 -4.53
C VAL A 31 -4.29 10.77 -4.72
N THR A 32 -3.17 10.14 -5.06
CA THR A 32 -3.06 8.67 -5.22
C THR A 32 -3.46 7.93 -3.94
N PRO A 33 -3.84 6.64 -4.01
CA PRO A 33 -4.13 5.89 -2.80
C PRO A 33 -2.92 5.91 -1.86
N GLN A 34 -1.71 5.69 -2.38
CA GLN A 34 -0.51 5.77 -1.55
C GLN A 34 -0.39 7.12 -0.82
N ALA A 35 -0.65 8.24 -1.51
CA ALA A 35 -0.64 9.56 -0.87
C ALA A 35 -1.72 9.73 0.21
N ALA A 36 -2.90 9.13 0.00
CA ALA A 36 -3.94 9.10 1.04
C ALA A 36 -3.50 8.29 2.26
N PHE A 37 -2.82 7.16 2.06
CA PHE A 37 -2.31 6.29 3.14
C PHE A 37 -1.27 7.05 3.94
N ASP A 38 -0.32 7.65 3.22
CA ASP A 38 0.76 8.45 3.78
C ASP A 38 0.23 9.60 4.63
N ALA A 39 -0.89 10.22 4.22
CA ALA A 39 -1.54 11.27 5.00
C ALA A 39 -2.12 10.75 6.32
N VAL A 40 -2.70 9.54 6.33
CA VAL A 40 -3.20 8.90 7.57
C VAL A 40 -2.04 8.65 8.52
N VAL A 41 -0.97 8.02 8.01
CA VAL A 41 0.19 7.70 8.83
C VAL A 41 0.81 8.97 9.41
N ARG A 42 0.94 10.05 8.63
CA ARG A 42 1.46 11.34 9.15
C ARG A 42 0.57 12.00 10.19
N ALA A 43 -0.72 11.70 10.20
CA ALA A 43 -1.67 12.24 11.18
C ALA A 43 -1.68 11.44 12.47
N GLU A 44 -1.44 10.13 12.41
CA GLU A 44 -1.57 9.21 13.56
C GLU A 44 -0.24 8.79 14.18
N ALA A 45 0.83 8.68 13.39
CA ALA A 45 2.17 8.33 13.85
C ALA A 45 2.88 9.58 14.42
N SER A 46 3.65 9.40 15.48
CA SER A 46 4.44 10.44 16.13
C SER A 46 5.90 10.02 16.31
N GLY A 47 6.74 10.81 16.99
CA GLY A 47 8.09 10.39 17.41
C GLY A 47 8.89 9.53 16.41
N ASP A 48 9.35 8.39 16.89
CA ASP A 48 10.25 7.48 16.17
C ASP A 48 9.53 6.70 15.06
N GLU A 49 8.26 6.33 15.27
CA GLU A 49 7.45 5.67 14.24
C GLU A 49 7.23 6.57 13.02
N LEU A 50 7.12 7.88 13.22
CA LEU A 50 7.01 8.85 12.14
C LEU A 50 8.34 9.00 11.38
N GLU A 51 9.49 8.96 12.07
CA GLU A 51 10.81 8.93 11.40
C GLU A 51 11.02 7.64 10.61
N GLY A 52 10.53 6.51 11.13
CA GLY A 52 10.54 5.23 10.43
C GLY A 52 9.69 5.29 9.17
N PHE A 53 8.50 5.89 9.26
CA PHE A 53 7.65 6.14 8.10
C PHE A 53 8.33 7.04 7.06
N ARG A 54 9.08 8.07 7.46
CA ARG A 54 9.86 8.91 6.51
C ARG A 54 10.91 8.10 5.77
N THR A 55 11.59 7.19 6.47
CA THR A 55 12.55 6.27 5.85
C THR A 55 11.85 5.33 4.87
N PHE A 56 10.73 4.73 5.28
CA PHE A 56 9.92 3.86 4.42
C PHE A 56 9.45 4.59 3.14
N SER A 57 8.92 5.80 3.31
CA SER A 57 8.34 6.62 2.23
C SER A 57 9.38 7.31 1.33
N SER A 58 10.67 7.23 1.65
CA SER A 58 11.77 7.80 0.84
C SER A 58 11.92 7.18 -0.55
N GLY A 59 11.26 6.05 -0.81
CA GLY A 59 11.40 5.25 -2.02
C GLY A 59 12.25 3.98 -1.85
N ILE A 60 13.01 3.86 -0.75
CA ILE A 60 13.79 2.64 -0.46
C ILE A 60 12.86 1.43 -0.27
N CYS A 61 11.72 1.63 0.39
CA CYS A 61 10.74 0.56 0.67
C CYS A 61 9.47 0.74 -0.16
N SER A 62 8.93 1.97 -0.20
CA SER A 62 7.65 2.29 -0.83
C SER A 62 7.61 2.15 -2.36
N ALA A 63 8.78 2.04 -3.02
CA ALA A 63 8.82 1.76 -4.46
C ALA A 63 8.30 0.35 -4.81
N CYS A 64 8.40 -0.60 -3.87
CA CYS A 64 7.98 -1.99 -4.08
C CYS A 64 6.89 -2.42 -3.11
N HIS A 65 6.94 -1.97 -1.85
CA HIS A 65 6.01 -2.41 -0.81
C HIS A 65 4.86 -1.43 -0.67
N PHE A 66 3.64 -1.94 -0.84
CA PHE A 66 2.40 -1.19 -0.65
C PHE A 66 1.68 -1.70 0.59
N PRO A 67 1.02 -0.81 1.36
CA PRO A 67 0.27 -1.21 2.53
C PRO A 67 -0.91 -2.11 2.14
N PHE A 68 -1.12 -3.17 2.94
CA PHE A 68 -2.29 -4.05 2.88
C PHE A 68 -2.47 -4.84 1.57
N GLN A 69 -1.43 -4.93 0.74
CA GLN A 69 -1.47 -5.71 -0.50
C GLN A 69 -0.08 -6.15 -0.92
N SER A 70 -0.02 -7.21 -1.72
CA SER A 70 1.16 -7.49 -2.52
C SER A 70 1.21 -6.56 -3.73
N SER A 71 2.41 -6.11 -4.09
CA SER A 71 2.60 -5.29 -5.29
C SER A 71 2.68 -6.13 -6.57
N ILE A 72 2.61 -5.44 -7.71
CA ILE A 72 2.74 -6.08 -9.03
C ILE A 72 4.12 -6.75 -9.24
N VAL A 73 5.16 -6.27 -8.55
CA VAL A 73 6.49 -6.88 -8.57
C VAL A 73 6.62 -8.05 -7.58
N GLY A 74 5.52 -8.43 -6.91
CA GLY A 74 5.47 -9.54 -5.98
C GLY A 74 5.98 -9.22 -4.57
N ALA A 75 6.27 -7.96 -4.26
CA ALA A 75 6.70 -7.58 -2.93
C ALA A 75 5.52 -7.65 -1.96
N PRO A 76 5.67 -8.31 -0.80
CA PRO A 76 4.56 -8.53 0.13
C PRO A 76 4.20 -7.29 0.94
N ASP A 77 3.01 -7.32 1.54
CA ASP A 77 2.59 -6.39 2.58
C ASP A 77 3.51 -6.49 3.81
N LEU A 78 4.03 -5.34 4.26
CA LEU A 78 4.91 -5.23 5.43
C LEU A 78 4.19 -4.92 6.73
N SER A 79 2.88 -4.64 6.71
CA SER A 79 2.12 -4.33 7.93
C SER A 79 1.83 -5.52 8.84
N THR A 80 2.37 -6.70 8.53
CA THR A 80 2.45 -7.86 9.45
C THR A 80 3.87 -8.40 9.60
N VAL A 81 4.90 -7.65 9.19
CA VAL A 81 6.26 -8.20 9.13
C VAL A 81 6.80 -8.57 10.52
N THR A 82 6.45 -7.81 11.57
CA THR A 82 6.90 -8.03 12.95
C THR A 82 6.13 -9.15 13.67
N GLU A 83 5.04 -9.64 13.10
CA GLU A 83 4.42 -10.90 13.50
C GLU A 83 5.15 -12.11 12.90
N ARG A 84 5.73 -11.94 11.70
CA ARG A 84 6.28 -13.04 10.89
C ARG A 84 7.78 -13.25 11.07
N LEU A 85 8.51 -12.22 11.49
CA LEU A 85 9.95 -12.24 11.71
C LEU A 85 10.21 -11.70 13.11
N ASP A 86 11.16 -12.31 13.81
CA ASP A 86 11.73 -11.70 15.02
C ASP A 86 12.61 -10.50 14.65
N THR A 87 13.03 -9.76 15.68
CA THR A 87 13.76 -8.50 15.50
C THR A 87 15.12 -8.74 14.82
N GLU A 88 15.84 -9.79 15.20
CA GLU A 88 17.13 -10.13 14.62
C GLU A 88 17.02 -10.48 13.12
N ASP A 89 16.06 -11.34 12.75
CA ASP A 89 15.81 -11.70 11.35
C ASP A 89 15.37 -10.48 10.53
N LEU A 90 14.53 -9.61 11.11
CA LEU A 90 14.10 -8.37 10.45
C LEU A 90 15.30 -7.44 10.20
N ILE A 91 16.21 -7.29 11.17
CA ILE A 91 17.43 -6.49 11.01
C ILE A 91 18.30 -7.05 9.87
N GLU A 92 18.49 -8.37 9.82
CA GLU A 92 19.30 -8.99 8.75
C GLU A 92 18.66 -8.78 7.37
N VAL A 93 17.33 -8.89 7.25
CA VAL A 93 16.60 -8.57 6.02
C VAL A 93 16.74 -7.11 5.64
N LEU A 94 16.63 -6.18 6.59
CA LEU A 94 16.78 -4.75 6.33
C LEU A 94 18.20 -4.38 5.92
N LYS A 95 19.22 -5.13 6.36
CA LYS A 95 20.63 -4.90 5.96
C LYS A 95 20.98 -5.53 4.62
N ARG A 96 20.51 -6.75 4.35
CA ARG A 96 20.97 -7.55 3.20
C ARG A 96 19.94 -7.68 2.08
N GLY A 97 18.69 -7.31 2.33
CA GLY A 97 17.58 -7.66 1.47
C GLY A 97 17.37 -9.18 1.40
N ARG A 98 16.69 -9.61 0.34
CA ARG A 98 16.56 -11.02 -0.08
C ARG A 98 16.76 -11.08 -1.61
N PRO A 99 18.00 -10.91 -2.11
CA PRO A 99 18.25 -10.75 -3.55
C PRO A 99 17.78 -11.94 -4.39
N GLU A 100 17.86 -13.15 -3.82
CA GLU A 100 17.36 -14.38 -4.43
C GLU A 100 15.83 -14.39 -4.63
N ARG A 101 15.12 -13.49 -3.94
CA ARG A 101 13.68 -13.24 -4.07
C ARG A 101 13.35 -11.89 -4.71
N GLY A 102 14.34 -11.21 -5.29
CA GLY A 102 14.16 -9.92 -5.96
C GLY A 102 14.09 -8.69 -5.04
N MET A 103 14.38 -8.85 -3.74
CA MET A 103 14.52 -7.72 -2.82
C MET A 103 16.01 -7.36 -2.67
N PRO A 104 16.51 -6.28 -3.28
CA PRO A 104 17.91 -5.89 -3.12
C PRO A 104 18.20 -5.41 -1.68
N PRO A 105 19.47 -5.38 -1.26
CA PRO A 105 19.86 -4.60 -0.09
C PRO A 105 19.48 -3.12 -0.30
N PRO A 106 19.13 -2.36 0.75
CA PRO A 106 18.81 -0.96 0.60
C PRO A 106 20.00 -0.16 0.07
N SER A 107 19.72 0.78 -0.82
CA SER A 107 20.69 1.73 -1.34
C SER A 107 20.06 3.13 -1.32
N PRO A 108 20.60 4.08 -0.54
CA PRO A 108 21.79 3.97 0.30
C PRO A 108 21.62 2.98 1.47
N VAL A 109 22.74 2.54 2.04
CA VAL A 109 22.75 1.70 3.25
C VAL A 109 22.09 2.47 4.39
N LEU A 110 21.19 1.79 5.11
CA LEU A 110 20.49 2.36 6.26
C LEU A 110 21.45 2.51 7.45
N SER A 111 21.40 3.64 8.14
CA SER A 111 22.07 3.80 9.43
C SER A 111 21.39 2.95 10.52
N ASP A 112 22.09 2.70 11.63
CA ASP A 112 21.51 1.97 12.77
C ASP A 112 20.28 2.69 13.33
N GLU A 113 20.28 4.03 13.32
CA GLU A 113 19.12 4.85 13.72
C GLU A 113 17.94 4.68 12.75
N GLN A 114 18.18 4.65 11.44
CA GLN A 114 17.13 4.40 10.46
C GLN A 114 16.54 2.99 10.58
N LEU A 115 17.38 2.00 10.92
CA LEU A 115 16.92 0.63 11.17
C LEU A 115 16.01 0.57 12.39
N ASP A 116 16.42 1.19 13.51
CA ASP A 116 15.62 1.24 14.73
C ASP A 116 14.26 1.93 14.49
N HIS A 117 14.26 3.08 13.81
CA HIS A 117 13.03 3.78 13.45
C HIS A 117 12.12 2.95 12.54
N LEU A 118 12.68 2.24 11.53
CA LEU A 118 11.89 1.37 10.66
C LEU A 118 11.23 0.23 11.43
N ILE A 119 11.94 -0.39 12.38
CA ILE A 119 11.38 -1.46 13.22
C ILE A 119 10.22 -0.91 14.05
N LYS A 120 10.41 0.24 14.71
CA LYS A 120 9.34 0.93 15.47
C LYS A 120 8.14 1.27 14.60
N TYR A 121 8.38 1.73 13.37
CA TYR A 121 7.31 1.97 12.40
C TYR A 121 6.57 0.69 12.02
N PHE A 122 7.25 -0.43 11.78
CA PHE A 122 6.59 -1.69 11.46
C PHE A 122 5.78 -2.25 12.62
N ASP A 123 6.27 -2.12 13.86
CA ASP A 123 5.50 -2.46 15.06
C ASP A 123 4.26 -1.59 15.20
N TRP A 124 4.41 -0.26 15.09
CA TRP A 124 3.28 0.66 15.11
C TRP A 124 2.26 0.32 14.02
N LEU A 125 2.74 0.02 12.81
CA LEU A 125 1.89 -0.31 11.66
C LEU A 125 1.12 -1.61 11.89
N TYR A 126 1.73 -2.62 12.52
CA TYR A 126 1.05 -3.85 12.90
C TYR A 126 -0.04 -3.61 13.95
N GLN A 127 0.29 -2.88 15.03
CA GLN A 127 -0.64 -2.60 16.13
C GLN A 127 -1.84 -1.76 15.69
N ASN A 128 -1.65 -0.85 14.72
CA ASN A 128 -2.69 0.05 14.21
C ASN A 128 -3.32 -0.45 12.91
N ARG A 129 -2.93 -1.63 12.41
CA ARG A 129 -3.34 -2.15 11.09
C ARG A 129 -4.85 -2.09 10.86
N SER A 130 -5.64 -2.60 11.80
CA SER A 130 -7.10 -2.70 11.65
C SER A 130 -7.76 -1.32 11.56
N GLY A 131 -7.32 -0.37 12.40
CA GLY A 131 -7.79 1.02 12.37
C GLY A 131 -7.42 1.70 11.05
N LEU A 132 -6.17 1.57 10.63
CA LEU A 132 -5.68 2.13 9.36
C LEU A 132 -6.40 1.54 8.15
N MET A 133 -6.74 0.24 8.15
CA MET A 133 -7.53 -0.39 7.10
C MET A 133 -8.97 0.13 7.07
N ALA A 134 -9.62 0.29 8.22
CA ALA A 134 -10.97 0.82 8.30
C ALA A 134 -11.03 2.28 7.82
N GLU A 135 -10.12 3.12 8.32
CA GLU A 135 -10.02 4.52 7.93
C GLU A 135 -9.67 4.68 6.44
N TRP A 136 -8.84 3.78 5.90
CA TRP A 136 -8.57 3.69 4.47
C TRP A 136 -9.84 3.36 3.67
N ASP A 137 -10.56 2.32 4.07
CA ASP A 137 -11.79 1.90 3.41
C ASP A 137 -12.86 2.98 3.47
N ASP A 138 -12.98 3.71 4.59
CA ASP A 138 -13.90 4.83 4.76
C ASP A 138 -13.55 6.00 3.83
N ARG A 139 -12.26 6.33 3.68
CA ARG A 139 -11.83 7.36 2.71
C ARG A 139 -12.10 6.96 1.25
N GLN A 140 -12.16 5.66 0.98
CA GLN A 140 -12.52 5.11 -0.34
C GLN A 140 -14.02 4.85 -0.50
N ALA A 141 -14.79 4.88 0.59
CA ALA A 141 -16.22 4.63 0.57
C ALA A 141 -16.94 5.68 -0.28
N GLY A 142 -17.83 5.22 -1.17
CA GLY A 142 -18.53 6.08 -2.13
C GLY A 142 -17.75 6.44 -3.40
N ARG A 143 -16.49 6.01 -3.53
CA ARG A 143 -15.70 6.16 -4.76
C ARG A 143 -15.86 4.93 -5.65
N SER A 144 -16.98 4.86 -6.38
CA SER A 144 -17.25 3.80 -7.35
C SER A 144 -17.05 4.30 -8.78
N ILE A 145 -16.41 3.48 -9.62
CA ILE A 145 -16.49 3.66 -11.08
C ILE A 145 -17.62 2.76 -11.58
N GLU A 146 -18.56 3.35 -12.32
CA GLU A 146 -19.48 2.59 -13.16
C GLU A 146 -18.80 2.33 -14.49
N TRP A 147 -18.16 1.17 -14.61
CA TRP A 147 -17.43 0.73 -15.79
C TRP A 147 -18.30 0.82 -17.05
N ARG A 148 -19.61 0.54 -16.95
CA ARG A 148 -20.53 0.69 -18.08
C ARG A 148 -20.70 2.14 -18.59
N LYS A 149 -20.41 3.14 -17.75
CA LYS A 149 -20.56 4.57 -18.07
C LYS A 149 -19.29 5.20 -18.60
N LEU A 150 -18.16 4.49 -18.59
CA LEU A 150 -16.94 4.99 -19.20
C LEU A 150 -17.07 4.99 -20.72
N ASN A 151 -16.62 6.07 -21.36
CA ASN A 151 -16.54 6.17 -22.81
C ASN A 151 -15.31 5.42 -23.33
N TRP A 152 -15.35 4.09 -23.25
CA TRP A 152 -14.24 3.18 -23.60
C TRP A 152 -13.61 3.43 -24.98
N TRP A 153 -14.40 3.97 -25.91
CA TRP A 153 -14.05 4.21 -27.31
C TRP A 153 -13.67 5.67 -27.63
N GLU A 154 -13.58 6.55 -26.63
CA GLU A 154 -13.17 7.95 -26.82
C GLU A 154 -11.69 8.24 -26.53
N PHE A 155 -10.95 7.26 -25.99
CA PHE A 155 -9.51 7.39 -25.80
C PHE A 155 -8.78 7.15 -27.14
N ARG A 156 -8.23 8.22 -27.73
CA ARG A 156 -7.28 8.18 -28.85
C ARG A 156 -5.85 8.27 -28.36
#